data_AF-A0A3P8QPC0-F1
#
_entry.id   AF-A0A3P8QPC0-F1
#
_cell.length_a   1.000
_cell.length_b   1.000
_cell.length_c   1.000
_cell.angle_alpha   90.00
_cell.angle_beta   90.00
_cell.angle_gamma   90.00
#
_symmetry.space_group_name_H-M   'P 1'
#
loop_
_entity.id
_entity.type
_entity.pdbx_description
1 polymer ?
#
loop_
_entity_poly.entity_id
_entity_poly.type
_entity_poly.pdbx_seq_one_letter_code
_entity_poly.pdbx_strand_id
1 'polypeptide(L)'
;MVVGAFPIAKLLYLGVRQLSKPVANRIKAGARRSEFFKTYICLPPAQIYHWIEMRTKMRIMGFRGATIKPLNEEAAAELGAELLGESIIFLIGGGCMVLEYSRQAANSRRKEEELNETLISLQTQLAELSLTTETLSAQLREVNRQMLSFPVPTKK
;
A
#
# COMPACT_ATOMS: atom_id res chain seq x y z
N MET A 1 17.49 2.48 1.01
CA MET A 1 17.44 1.32 1.94
C MET A 1 15.99 0.86 2.06
N VAL A 2 15.61 -0.22 1.39
CA VAL A 2 14.27 -0.82 1.50
C VAL A 2 14.22 -1.67 2.77
N VAL A 3 14.15 -1.01 3.93
CA VAL A 3 13.98 -1.66 5.24
C VAL A 3 12.60 -1.26 5.77
N GLY A 4 11.57 -1.90 5.22
CA GLY A 4 10.17 -1.63 5.61
C GLY A 4 9.19 -2.75 5.22
N ALA A 5 9.52 -3.56 4.20
CA ALA A 5 8.68 -4.67 3.77
C ALA A 5 8.72 -5.89 4.73
N PHE A 6 9.88 -6.18 5.33
CA PHE A 6 10.08 -7.37 6.16
C PHE A 6 9.39 -7.31 7.55
N PRO A 7 9.28 -6.16 8.24
CA PRO A 7 8.55 -6.06 9.50
C PRO A 7 7.02 -6.12 9.32
N ILE A 8 6.48 -5.41 8.32
CA ILE A 8 5.02 -5.28 8.13
C ILE A 8 4.41 -6.60 7.66
N ALA A 9 5.03 -7.27 6.67
CA ALA A 9 4.52 -8.55 6.18
C ALA A 9 4.52 -9.63 7.27
N LYS A 10 5.55 -9.64 8.12
CA LYS A 10 5.66 -10.59 9.23
C LYS A 10 4.66 -10.28 10.36
N LEU A 11 4.42 -9.01 10.65
CA LEU A 11 3.40 -8.58 11.62
C LEU A 11 1.99 -8.86 11.13
N LEU A 12 1.70 -8.62 9.84
CA LEU A 12 0.42 -8.99 9.22
C LEU A 12 0.20 -10.50 9.28
N TYR A 13 1.20 -11.31 8.90
CA TYR A 13 1.12 -12.76 8.98
C TYR A 13 0.90 -13.26 10.42
N LEU A 14 1.62 -12.71 11.39
CA LEU A 14 1.45 -13.07 12.80
C LEU A 14 0.10 -12.61 13.37
N GLY A 15 -0.34 -11.41 13.01
CA GLY A 15 -1.63 -10.85 13.42
C GLY A 15 -2.80 -11.67 12.88
N VAL A 16 -2.76 -12.04 11.60
CA VAL A 16 -3.71 -12.99 11.02
C VAL A 16 -3.68 -14.29 11.81
N ARG A 17 -2.52 -14.90 12.02
CA ARG A 17 -2.42 -16.20 12.71
C ARG A 17 -2.89 -16.17 14.17
N GLN A 18 -2.68 -15.06 14.88
CA GLN A 18 -3.07 -14.90 16.29
C GLN A 18 -4.55 -14.54 16.46
N LEU A 19 -5.12 -13.76 15.53
CA LEU A 19 -6.53 -13.39 15.56
C LEU A 19 -7.44 -14.45 14.92
N SER A 20 -6.92 -15.27 14.00
CA SER A 20 -7.71 -16.28 13.30
C SER A 20 -8.19 -17.39 14.23
N LYS A 21 -7.38 -17.80 15.20
CA LYS A 21 -7.77 -18.84 16.17
C LYS A 21 -8.97 -18.45 17.05
N PRO A 22 -9.00 -17.31 17.75
CA PRO A 22 -10.15 -16.93 18.56
C PRO A 22 -11.41 -16.68 17.72
N VAL A 23 -11.26 -16.13 16.51
CA VAL A 23 -12.38 -15.92 15.59
C VAL A 23 -12.92 -17.25 15.07
N ALA A 24 -12.06 -18.16 14.61
CA ALA A 24 -12.45 -19.50 14.19
C ALA A 24 -13.14 -20.27 15.33
N ASN A 25 -12.63 -20.18 16.56
CA ASN A 25 -13.28 -20.81 17.72
C ASN A 25 -14.69 -20.25 18.00
N ARG A 26 -14.91 -18.94 17.80
CA ARG A 26 -16.23 -18.32 17.89
C ARG A 26 -17.17 -18.81 16.78
N ILE A 27 -16.67 -18.95 15.56
CA ILE A 27 -17.43 -19.45 14.41
C ILE A 27 -17.77 -20.94 14.60
N LYS A 28 -16.83 -21.77 15.08
CA LYS A 28 -17.07 -23.17 15.47
C LYS A 28 -18.16 -23.29 16.53
N ALA A 29 -18.13 -22.42 17.55
CA ALA A 29 -19.18 -22.38 18.57
C ALA A 29 -20.54 -21.97 17.99
N GLY A 30 -20.58 -21.11 16.97
CA GLY A 30 -21.79 -20.75 16.21
C GLY A 30 -22.32 -21.90 15.36
N ALA A 31 -21.44 -22.60 14.64
CA ALA A 31 -21.79 -23.77 13.83
C ALA A 31 -22.37 -24.93 14.66
N ARG A 32 -21.91 -25.10 15.90
CA ARG A 32 -22.49 -26.09 16.84
C ARG A 32 -23.88 -25.70 17.36
N ARG A 33 -24.22 -24.41 17.36
CA ARG A 33 -25.51 -23.91 17.85
C ARG A 33 -26.58 -23.87 16.76
N SER A 34 -26.17 -23.85 15.49
CA SER A 34 -27.08 -23.72 14.36
C SER A 34 -26.67 -24.63 13.23
N GLU A 35 -27.50 -25.63 12.96
CA GLU A 35 -27.40 -26.51 11.79
C GLU A 35 -27.50 -25.72 10.47
N PHE A 36 -28.27 -24.63 10.45
CA PHE A 36 -28.31 -23.73 9.29
C PHE A 36 -26.93 -23.11 9.02
N PHE A 37 -26.30 -22.57 10.06
CA PHE A 37 -24.96 -21.99 9.93
C PHE A 37 -23.93 -23.04 9.49
N LYS A 38 -23.99 -24.23 10.08
CA LYS A 38 -23.14 -25.36 9.70
C LYS A 38 -23.29 -25.68 8.19
N THR A 39 -24.52 -25.93 7.75
CA THR A 39 -24.81 -26.46 6.40
C THR A 39 -24.71 -25.43 5.28
N TYR A 40 -25.07 -24.17 5.52
CA TYR A 40 -25.09 -23.15 4.47
C TYR A 40 -23.85 -22.26 4.46
N ILE A 41 -23.17 -22.09 5.60
CA ILE A 41 -22.08 -21.11 5.72
C ILE A 41 -20.73 -21.82 5.83
N CYS A 42 -20.59 -22.86 6.67
CA CYS A 42 -19.31 -23.56 6.86
C CYS A 42 -19.07 -24.68 5.85
N LEU A 43 -20.08 -25.52 5.56
CA LEU A 43 -19.93 -26.70 4.71
C LEU A 43 -19.56 -26.39 3.25
N PRO A 44 -20.22 -25.45 2.54
CA PRO A 44 -19.95 -25.22 1.13
C PRO A 44 -18.49 -24.80 0.85
N PRO A 45 -17.92 -23.78 1.54
CA PRO A 45 -16.53 -23.40 1.31
C PRO A 45 -15.55 -24.50 1.73
N ALA A 46 -15.84 -25.27 2.78
CA ALA A 46 -14.99 -26.38 3.21
C ALA A 46 -14.94 -27.51 2.18
N GLN A 47 -16.09 -27.90 1.62
CA GLN A 47 -16.15 -28.96 0.60
C GLN A 47 -15.48 -28.52 -0.71
N ILE A 48 -15.65 -27.25 -1.10
CA ILE A 48 -14.95 -26.68 -2.27
C ILE A 48 -13.44 -26.69 -2.03
N TYR A 49 -12.98 -26.24 -0.87
CA TYR A 49 -11.56 -26.24 -0.52
C TYR A 49 -10.97 -27.65 -0.60
N HIS A 50 -11.60 -28.61 0.08
CA HIS A 50 -11.17 -30.02 0.07
C HIS A 50 -11.19 -30.61 -1.34
N TRP A 51 -12.20 -30.30 -2.14
CA TRP A 51 -12.28 -30.75 -3.53
C TRP A 51 -11.12 -30.21 -4.36
N ILE A 52 -10.81 -28.91 -4.27
CA ILE A 52 -9.69 -28.29 -4.99
C ILE A 52 -8.36 -28.88 -4.52
N GLU A 53 -8.16 -29.00 -3.19
CA GLU A 53 -6.93 -29.53 -2.59
C GLU A 53 -6.67 -30.96 -3.05
N MET A 54 -7.67 -31.84 -2.89
CA MET A 54 -7.56 -33.24 -3.31
C MET A 54 -7.43 -33.37 -4.82
N ARG A 55 -8.15 -32.57 -5.62
CA ARG A 55 -8.02 -32.57 -7.08
C ARG A 55 -6.60 -32.20 -7.52
N THR A 56 -6.02 -31.20 -6.86
CA THR A 56 -4.67 -30.72 -7.13
C THR A 56 -3.64 -31.77 -6.71
N LYS A 57 -3.76 -32.33 -5.51
CA LYS A 57 -2.89 -33.38 -4.99
C LYS A 57 -2.89 -34.62 -5.89
N MET A 58 -4.06 -35.07 -6.31
CA MET A 58 -4.19 -36.23 -7.20
C MET A 58 -3.62 -35.96 -8.60
N ARG A 59 -3.78 -34.74 -9.13
CA ARG A 59 -3.17 -34.33 -10.40
C ARG A 59 -1.64 -34.32 -10.31
N ILE A 60 -1.07 -33.80 -9.22
CA ILE A 60 0.38 -33.76 -8.99
C ILE A 60 0.95 -35.19 -8.86
N MET A 61 0.25 -36.07 -8.15
CA MET A 61 0.65 -37.47 -7.96
C MET A 61 0.38 -38.36 -9.19
N GLY A 62 -0.12 -37.79 -10.30
CA GLY A 62 -0.35 -38.51 -11.56
C GLY A 62 -1.61 -39.39 -11.58
N PHE A 63 -2.40 -39.43 -10.51
CA PHE A 63 -3.65 -40.18 -10.45
C PHE A 63 -4.77 -39.43 -11.18
N ARG A 64 -5.12 -39.89 -12.39
CA ARG A 64 -6.23 -39.35 -13.19
C ARG A 64 -7.50 -40.17 -12.91
N GLY A 65 -8.54 -39.54 -12.37
CA GLY A 65 -9.89 -40.12 -12.27
C GLY A 65 -10.30 -40.69 -10.91
N ALA A 66 -9.49 -40.53 -9.85
CA ALA A 66 -9.91 -40.92 -8.51
C ALA A 66 -11.09 -40.05 -8.02
N THR A 67 -12.17 -40.71 -7.61
CA THR A 67 -13.32 -40.08 -6.94
C THR A 67 -12.92 -39.58 -5.55
N ILE A 68 -13.01 -38.26 -5.35
CA ILE A 68 -12.70 -37.60 -4.08
C ILE A 68 -13.90 -37.80 -3.15
N LYS A 69 -13.70 -38.48 -2.02
CA LYS A 69 -14.74 -38.63 -1.00
C LYS A 69 -14.98 -37.27 -0.31
N PRO A 70 -16.24 -36.83 -0.15
CA PRO A 70 -16.55 -35.60 0.57
C PRO A 70 -16.10 -35.73 2.03
N LEU A 71 -15.79 -34.59 2.63
CA LEU A 71 -15.34 -34.53 4.02
C LEU A 71 -16.52 -34.85 4.96
N ASN A 72 -16.25 -35.48 6.11
CA ASN A 72 -17.25 -35.67 7.16
C ASN A 72 -17.82 -34.30 7.58
N GLU A 73 -19.10 -34.22 7.91
CA GLU A 73 -19.77 -32.95 8.24
C GLU A 73 -19.08 -32.20 9.38
N GLU A 74 -18.63 -32.92 10.42
CA GLU A 74 -17.93 -32.31 11.55
C GLU A 74 -16.57 -31.72 11.14
N ALA A 75 -15.81 -32.46 10.32
CA ALA A 75 -14.53 -32.00 9.80
C ALA A 75 -14.71 -30.83 8.80
N ALA A 76 -15.78 -30.85 8.01
CA ALA A 76 -16.13 -29.78 7.09
C ALA A 76 -16.53 -28.50 7.85
N ALA A 77 -17.29 -28.64 8.94
CA ALA A 77 -17.64 -27.51 9.80
C ALA A 77 -16.41 -26.89 10.47
N GLU A 78 -15.47 -27.73 10.92
CA GLU A 78 -14.21 -27.29 11.52
C GLU A 78 -13.32 -26.53 10.52
N LEU A 79 -13.08 -27.11 9.34
CA LEU A 79 -12.30 -26.50 8.27
C LEU A 79 -12.96 -25.22 7.75
N GLY A 80 -14.28 -25.25 7.55
CA GLY A 80 -15.05 -24.09 7.10
C GLY A 80 -14.99 -22.93 8.10
N ALA A 81 -15.05 -23.22 9.40
CA ALA A 81 -14.94 -22.20 10.43
C ALA A 81 -13.55 -21.55 10.50
N GLU A 82 -12.49 -22.32 10.25
CA GLU A 82 -11.11 -21.79 10.16
C GLU A 82 -10.96 -20.88 8.94
N LEU A 83 -11.39 -21.35 7.77
CA LEU A 83 -11.35 -20.58 6.52
C LEU A 83 -12.15 -19.28 6.62
N LEU A 84 -13.33 -19.30 7.22
CA LEU A 84 -14.15 -18.10 7.43
C LEU A 84 -13.47 -17.13 8.42
N GLY A 85 -12.87 -17.64 9.49
CA GLY A 85 -12.17 -16.81 10.47
C GLY A 85 -10.98 -16.07 9.84
N GLU A 86 -10.17 -16.78 9.05
CA GLU A 86 -9.06 -16.18 8.31
C GLU A 86 -9.58 -15.17 7.28
N SER A 87 -10.62 -15.53 6.50
CA SER A 87 -11.19 -14.66 5.47
C SER A 87 -11.71 -13.35 6.03
N ILE A 88 -12.39 -13.37 7.18
CA ILE A 88 -12.90 -12.16 7.84
C ILE A 88 -11.75 -11.22 8.22
N ILE A 89 -10.67 -11.76 8.79
CA ILE A 89 -9.52 -10.94 9.22
C ILE A 89 -8.79 -10.38 8.00
N PHE A 90 -8.62 -11.18 6.94
CA PHE A 90 -8.04 -10.71 5.68
C PHE A 90 -8.89 -9.63 5.02
N LEU A 91 -10.21 -9.75 5.01
CA LEU A 91 -11.10 -8.74 4.43
C LEU A 91 -11.06 -7.44 5.23
N ILE A 92 -11.09 -7.51 6.55
CA ILE A 92 -11.01 -6.32 7.40
C ILE A 92 -9.63 -5.66 7.26
N GLY A 93 -8.55 -6.42 7.41
CA GLY A 93 -7.18 -5.91 7.31
C GLY A 93 -6.84 -5.39 5.92
N GLY A 94 -7.17 -6.16 4.88
CA GLY A 94 -6.98 -5.78 3.48
C GLY A 94 -7.85 -4.59 3.08
N GLY A 95 -9.11 -4.55 3.52
CA GLY A 95 -10.01 -3.42 3.32
C GLY A 95 -9.47 -2.14 3.95
N CYS A 96 -9.06 -2.19 5.22
CA CYS A 96 -8.42 -1.06 5.89
C CYS A 96 -7.15 -0.59 5.17
N MET A 97 -6.29 -1.53 4.74
CA MET A 97 -5.06 -1.19 4.02
C MET A 97 -5.33 -0.49 2.69
N VAL A 98 -6.32 -0.97 1.91
CA VAL A 98 -6.71 -0.35 0.63
C VAL A 98 -7.28 1.05 0.87
N LEU A 99 -8.12 1.21 1.90
CA LEU A 99 -8.68 2.51 2.26
C LEU A 99 -7.59 3.50 2.68
N GLU A 100 -6.66 3.09 3.54
CA GLU A 100 -5.53 3.92 3.95
C GLU A 100 -4.63 4.28 2.77
N TYR A 101 -4.32 3.31 1.91
CA TYR A 101 -3.53 3.55 0.70
C TYR A 101 -4.22 4.56 -0.22
N SER A 102 -5.53 4.43 -0.46
CA SER A 102 -6.28 5.37 -1.29
C SER A 102 -6.28 6.79 -0.70
N ARG A 103 -6.44 6.90 0.61
CA ARG A 103 -6.41 8.18 1.33
C ARG A 103 -5.02 8.80 1.29
N GLN A 104 -3.98 7.99 1.45
CA GLN A 104 -2.60 8.44 1.39
C GLN A 104 -2.20 8.86 -0.03
N ALA A 105 -2.62 8.13 -1.06
CA ALA A 105 -2.37 8.47 -2.45
C ALA A 105 -2.98 9.84 -2.83
N ALA A 106 -4.21 10.11 -2.38
CA ALA A 106 -4.85 11.42 -2.58
C ALA A 106 -4.08 12.56 -1.92
N ASN A 107 -3.51 12.33 -0.73
CA ASN A 107 -2.76 13.35 -0.01
C ASN A 107 -1.34 13.55 -0.57
N SER A 108 -0.69 12.48 -1.04
CA SER A 108 0.61 12.57 -1.72
C SER A 108 0.51 13.38 -3.01
N ARG A 109 -0.58 13.22 -3.78
CA ARG A 109 -0.80 13.99 -5.02
C ARG A 109 -0.90 15.50 -4.76
N ARG A 110 -1.59 15.91 -3.68
CA ARG A 110 -1.66 17.32 -3.26
C ARG A 110 -0.30 17.88 -2.87
N LYS A 111 0.49 17.11 -2.13
CA LYS A 111 1.86 17.51 -1.75
C LYS A 111 2.77 17.65 -2.95
N GLU A 112 2.61 16.80 -3.96
CA GLU A 112 3.39 16.87 -5.20
C GLU A 112 3.01 18.11 -6.04
N GLU A 113 1.72 18.46 -6.08
CA GLU A 113 1.23 19.71 -6.68
C GLU A 113 1.80 20.93 -5.96
N GLU A 114 1.70 21.00 -4.62
CA GLU A 114 2.29 22.08 -3.80
C GLU A 114 3.81 22.19 -4.00
N LEU A 115 4.53 21.06 -4.03
CA LEU A 115 5.98 21.04 -4.25
C LEU A 115 6.33 21.60 -5.64
N ASN A 116 5.58 21.22 -6.69
CA ASN A 116 5.80 21.74 -8.04
C ASN A 116 5.53 23.25 -8.12
N GLU A 117 4.47 23.74 -7.46
CA GLU A 117 4.20 25.18 -7.39
C GLU A 117 5.35 25.93 -6.70
N THR A 118 5.87 25.41 -5.59
CA THR A 118 7.03 26.02 -4.91
C THR A 118 8.27 26.03 -5.81
N LEU A 119 8.56 24.95 -6.54
CA LEU A 119 9.68 24.91 -7.49
C LEU A 119 9.55 25.95 -8.60
N ILE A 120 8.36 26.10 -9.18
CA ILE A 120 8.10 27.11 -10.22
C ILE A 120 8.29 28.51 -9.65
N SER A 121 7.81 28.77 -8.43
CA SER A 121 7.98 30.07 -7.78
C SER A 121 9.45 30.41 -7.53
N LEU A 122 10.25 29.43 -7.08
CA LEU A 122 11.68 29.61 -6.84
C LEU A 122 12.47 29.83 -8.13
N GLN A 123 12.13 29.10 -9.20
CA GLN A 123 12.73 29.33 -10.52
C GLN A 123 12.44 30.75 -11.03
N THR A 124 11.22 31.24 -10.80
CA THR A 124 10.82 32.60 -11.20
C THR A 124 11.61 33.66 -10.41
N GLN A 125 11.73 33.50 -9.09
CA GLN A 125 12.53 34.39 -8.24
C GLN A 125 14.02 34.38 -8.63
N LEU A 126 14.58 33.21 -8.96
CA LEU A 126 15.95 33.12 -9.44
C LEU A 126 16.14 33.82 -10.80
N ALA A 127 15.18 33.70 -11.71
CA ALA A 127 15.23 34.40 -13.00
C ALA A 127 15.17 35.93 -12.81
N GLU A 128 14.29 36.41 -11.94
CA GLU A 128 14.20 37.84 -11.60
C GLU A 128 15.49 38.34 -10.94
N LEU A 129 16.02 37.62 -9.96
CA LEU A 129 17.30 37.94 -9.33
C LEU A 129 18.43 37.98 -10.36
N SER A 130 18.50 37.01 -11.28
CA SER A 130 19.49 37.01 -12.36
C SER A 130 19.39 38.29 -13.21
N LEU A 131 18.18 38.69 -13.57
CA LEU A 131 17.95 39.90 -14.36
C LEU A 131 18.37 41.17 -13.59
N THR A 132 18.06 41.24 -12.30
CA THR A 132 18.55 42.35 -11.45
C THR A 132 20.08 42.39 -11.38
N THR A 133 20.75 41.24 -11.26
CA THR A 133 22.22 41.20 -11.24
C THR A 133 22.84 41.65 -12.57
N GLU A 134 22.22 41.28 -13.71
CA GLU A 134 22.65 41.74 -15.03
C GLU A 134 22.48 43.25 -15.18
N THR A 135 21.33 43.81 -14.79
CA THR A 135 21.08 45.26 -14.87
C THR A 135 22.05 46.06 -13.98
N LEU A 136 22.30 45.62 -12.75
CA LEU A 136 23.31 46.20 -11.86
C LEU A 136 24.71 46.16 -12.48
N SER A 137 25.09 45.04 -13.11
CA SER A 137 26.38 44.92 -13.79
C SER A 137 26.52 45.89 -14.98
N ALA A 138 25.44 46.13 -15.72
CA ALA A 138 25.41 47.06 -16.84
C ALA A 138 25.54 48.52 -16.35
N GLN A 139 24.82 48.90 -15.30
CA GLN A 139 24.92 50.21 -14.66
C GLN A 139 26.34 50.47 -14.13
N LEU A 140 26.97 49.47 -13.50
CA LEU A 140 28.36 49.56 -13.04
C LEU A 140 29.35 49.84 -14.18
N ARG A 141 29.15 49.20 -15.34
CA ARG A 141 29.97 49.45 -16.53
C ARG A 141 29.78 50.86 -17.06
N GLU A 142 28.55 51.38 -17.09
CA GLU A 142 28.29 52.76 -17.49
C GLU A 142 28.93 53.78 -16.54
N VAL A 143 28.77 53.59 -15.23
CA VAL A 143 29.39 54.47 -14.22
C VAL A 143 30.92 54.47 -14.34
N ASN A 144 31.53 53.28 -14.53
CA ASN A 144 32.97 53.19 -14.73
C ASN A 144 33.41 53.93 -16.01
N ARG A 145 32.63 53.81 -17.10
CA ARG A 145 32.88 54.53 -18.34
C ARG A 145 32.78 56.06 -18.15
N GLN A 146 31.82 56.54 -17.38
CA GLN A 146 31.68 57.96 -17.06
C GLN A 146 32.85 58.47 -16.21
N MET A 147 33.28 57.70 -15.19
CA MET A 147 34.43 58.03 -14.36
C MET A 147 35.73 58.13 -15.17
N LEU A 148 35.95 57.23 -16.13
CA LEU A 148 37.11 57.29 -17.04
C LEU A 148 37.05 58.47 -18.02
N SER A 149 35.87 59.00 -18.30
CA SER A 149 35.69 60.18 -19.17
C SER A 149 35.89 61.52 -18.44
N PHE A 150 35.96 61.53 -17.10
CA PHE A 150 36.27 62.74 -16.35
C PHE A 150 37.76 63.10 -16.51
N PRO A 151 38.10 64.36 -16.88
CA PRO A 151 39.48 64.78 -16.99
C PRO A 151 40.14 64.79 -15.61
N VAL A 152 41.25 64.07 -15.45
CA VAL A 152 42.08 64.18 -14.25
C VAL A 152 42.65 65.60 -14.18
N PRO A 153 42.40 66.39 -13.11
CA PRO A 153 43.00 67.71 -12.99
C PRO A 153 44.52 67.52 -12.83
N THR A 154 45.27 67.96 -13.84
CA THR A 154 46.72 68.07 -13.78
C THR A 154 47.07 69.08 -12.69
N LYS A 155 47.57 68.58 -11.55
CA LYS A 155 48.20 69.41 -10.52
C LYS A 155 49.36 70.17 -11.17
N LYS A 156 49.24 71.49 -11.22
CA LYS A 156 50.34 72.42 -11.48
C LYS A 156 51.32 72.43 -10.31
#